data_AF-A0A377ZAH9-F1
#
_entry.id   AF-A0A377ZAH9-F1
#
_cell.length_a   1.000
_cell.length_b   1.000
_cell.length_c   1.000
_cell.angle_alpha   90.00
_cell.angle_beta   90.00
_cell.angle_gamma   90.00
#
_symmetry.space_group_name_H-M   'P 1'
#
loop_
_entity.id
_entity.type
_entity.pdbx_description
1 polymer ?
#
loop_
_entity_poly.entity_id
_entity_poly.type
_entity_poly.pdbx_seq_one_letter_code
_entity_poly.pdbx_strand_id
1 'polypeptide(L)'
;MEMTNAQRLILSNQYKMMTMLDPDNAERYRRLQTIIERGYGLQMRELDREFGQLTEENLPVPLLISWRCYHAAARLLDQPERRGGYR
;
A
#
# COMPACT_ATOMS: atom_id res chain seq x y z
N MET A 1 -11.53 -13.44 -4.37
CA MET A 1 -12.38 -12.50 -3.59
C MET A 1 -13.86 -12.87 -3.67
N GLU A 2 -14.46 -13.28 -2.54
CA GLU A 2 -15.89 -13.08 -2.32
C GLU A 2 -16.09 -11.70 -1.69
N MET A 3 -16.92 -10.85 -2.30
CA MET A 3 -17.23 -9.51 -1.78
C MET A 3 -18.72 -9.40 -1.50
N THR A 4 -19.06 -8.77 -0.37
CA THR A 4 -20.44 -8.39 -0.05
C THR A 4 -20.91 -7.24 -0.94
N ASN A 5 -22.24 -7.11 -1.12
CA ASN A 5 -22.83 -6.01 -1.88
C ASN A 5 -22.42 -4.63 -1.34
N ALA A 6 -22.23 -4.49 -0.02
CA ALA A 6 -21.78 -3.26 0.60
C ALA A 6 -20.31 -2.93 0.25
N GLN A 7 -19.40 -3.91 0.30
CA GLN A 7 -18.00 -3.72 -0.08
C GLN A 7 -17.85 -3.33 -1.54
N ARG A 8 -18.66 -3.94 -2.42
CA ARG A 8 -18.72 -3.59 -3.84
C ARG A 8 -19.12 -2.14 -4.08
N LEU A 9 -20.12 -1.65 -3.33
CA LEU A 9 -20.56 -0.25 -3.39
C LEU A 9 -19.48 0.71 -2.90
N ILE A 10 -18.78 0.36 -1.81
CA ILE A 10 -17.67 1.14 -1.28
C ILE A 10 -16.55 1.28 -2.32
N LEU A 11 -16.14 0.17 -2.96
CA LEU A 11 -15.09 0.16 -3.96
C LEU A 11 -15.47 0.94 -5.23
N SER A 12 -16.72 0.80 -5.70
CA SER A 12 -17.21 1.62 -6.82
C SER A 12 -17.12 3.12 -6.51
N ASN A 13 -17.52 3.54 -5.32
CA ASN A 13 -17.41 4.93 -4.89
C ASN A 13 -15.95 5.39 -4.78
N GLN A 14 -15.05 4.55 -4.29
CA GLN A 14 -13.61 4.86 -4.22
C GLN A 14 -13.01 5.11 -5.60
N TYR A 15 -13.25 4.22 -6.57
CA TYR A 15 -12.75 4.43 -7.94
C TYR A 15 -13.34 5.68 -8.60
N LYS A 16 -14.59 6.02 -8.29
CA LYS A 16 -15.23 7.25 -8.75
C LYS A 16 -14.54 8.50 -8.19
N MET A 17 -14.17 8.50 -6.91
CA MET A 17 -13.40 9.58 -6.29
C MET A 17 -11.96 9.66 -6.84
N MET A 18 -11.29 8.52 -7.03
CA MET A 18 -9.93 8.49 -7.60
C MET A 18 -9.88 9.06 -9.01
N THR A 19 -10.92 8.83 -9.81
CA THR A 19 -11.05 9.43 -11.15
C THR A 19 -11.15 10.96 -11.11
N MET A 20 -11.70 11.53 -10.03
CA MET A 20 -11.79 12.99 -9.85
C MET A 20 -10.49 13.59 -9.32
N LEU A 21 -9.75 12.83 -8.50
CA LEU A 21 -8.49 13.27 -7.89
C LEU A 21 -7.30 13.12 -8.83
N ASP A 22 -7.32 12.11 -9.68
CA ASP A 22 -6.23 11.72 -10.58
C ASP A 22 -6.81 11.37 -11.96
N PRO A 23 -7.12 12.39 -12.79
CA PRO A 23 -7.75 12.19 -14.09
C PRO A 23 -6.83 11.51 -15.11
N ASP A 24 -5.51 11.57 -14.94
CA ASP A 24 -4.54 10.93 -15.84
C ASP A 24 -4.67 9.39 -15.80
N ASN A 25 -5.06 8.84 -14.65
CA ASN A 25 -5.35 7.42 -14.47
C ASN A 25 -6.85 7.06 -14.56
N ALA A 26 -7.70 7.99 -15.01
CA ALA A 26 -9.15 7.82 -15.07
C ALA A 26 -9.61 6.55 -15.81
N GLU A 27 -8.94 6.20 -16.91
CA GLU A 27 -9.27 5.01 -17.71
C GLU A 27 -9.08 3.72 -16.90
N ARG A 28 -7.99 3.65 -16.13
CA ARG A 28 -7.68 2.52 -15.24
C ARG A 28 -8.75 2.41 -14.15
N TYR A 29 -9.12 3.51 -13.50
CA TYR A 29 -10.13 3.50 -12.45
C TYR A 29 -11.53 3.14 -12.97
N ARG A 30 -11.92 3.63 -14.15
CA ARG A 30 -13.20 3.24 -14.78
C ARG A 30 -13.25 1.75 -15.13
N ARG A 31 -12.13 1.18 -15.60
CA ARG A 31 -12.03 -0.26 -15.88
C ARG A 31 -12.21 -1.06 -14.58
N LEU A 32 -11.53 -0.66 -13.51
CA LEU A 32 -11.67 -1.30 -12.19
C LEU A 32 -13.09 -1.17 -11.63
N GLN A 33 -13.71 0.00 -11.73
CA GLN A 33 -15.12 0.19 -11.37
C GLN A 33 -16.05 -0.76 -12.13
N THR A 34 -15.86 -0.90 -13.44
CA THR A 34 -16.67 -1.81 -14.28
C THR A 34 -16.50 -3.27 -13.87
N ILE A 35 -15.26 -3.68 -13.56
CA ILE A 35 -14.94 -5.03 -13.07
C ILE A 35 -15.69 -5.29 -11.75
N ILE A 36 -15.63 -4.33 -10.83
CA ILE A 36 -16.31 -4.35 -9.54
C ILE A 36 -17.82 -4.41 -9.69
N GLU A 37 -18.43 -3.61 -10.55
CA GLU A 37 -19.89 -3.56 -10.73
C GLU A 37 -20.46 -4.75 -11.52
N ARG A 38 -19.73 -5.26 -12.52
CA ARG A 38 -20.21 -6.36 -13.38
C ARG A 38 -19.84 -7.75 -12.89
N GLY A 39 -18.87 -7.87 -11.98
CA GLY A 39 -18.60 -9.15 -11.28
C GLY A 39 -17.88 -10.14 -12.16
N TYR A 40 -16.99 -9.66 -13.01
CA TYR A 40 -16.15 -10.52 -13.82
C TYR A 40 -15.18 -11.30 -12.92
N GLY A 41 -15.57 -12.52 -12.56
CA GLY A 41 -14.84 -13.35 -11.58
C GLY A 41 -13.38 -13.64 -11.97
N LEU A 42 -13.05 -13.65 -13.26
CA LEU A 42 -11.66 -13.81 -13.73
C LEU A 42 -10.80 -12.58 -13.38
N GLN A 43 -11.32 -11.38 -13.62
CA GLN A 43 -10.63 -10.12 -13.34
C GLN A 43 -10.60 -9.83 -11.84
N MET A 44 -11.59 -10.31 -11.08
CA MET A 44 -11.55 -10.31 -9.61
C MET A 44 -10.43 -11.19 -9.06
N ARG A 45 -10.16 -12.33 -9.68
CA ARG A 45 -9.05 -13.21 -9.30
C ARG A 45 -7.68 -12.60 -9.65
N GLU A 46 -7.59 -11.87 -10.75
CA GLU A 46 -6.39 -11.10 -11.10
C GLU A 46 -6.15 -9.97 -10.10
N LEU A 47 -7.20 -9.22 -9.74
CA LEU A 47 -7.14 -8.21 -8.67
C LEU A 47 -6.66 -8.82 -7.34
N ASP A 48 -7.19 -9.97 -6.96
CA ASP A 48 -6.77 -10.71 -5.74
C ASP A 48 -5.27 -11.05 -5.76
N ARG A 49 -4.69 -11.34 -6.94
CA ARG A 49 -3.27 -11.64 -7.08
C ARG A 49 -2.36 -10.42 -6.93
N GLU A 50 -2.86 -9.21 -7.19
CA GLU A 50 -2.09 -7.99 -6.94
C GLU A 50 -1.92 -7.72 -5.44
N PHE A 51 -2.81 -8.27 -4.60
CA PHE A 51 -2.70 -8.18 -3.15
C PHE A 51 -1.81 -9.30 -2.61
N GLY A 52 -0.51 -9.01 -2.45
CA GLY A 52 0.40 -9.86 -1.71
C GLY A 52 0.10 -9.84 -0.20
N GLN A 53 0.28 -10.98 0.47
CA GLN A 53 0.12 -11.09 1.92
C GLN A 53 1.49 -11.25 2.60
N LEU A 54 1.88 -10.24 3.39
CA LEU A 54 2.99 -10.31 4.33
C LEU A 54 2.40 -10.45 5.74
N THR A 55 2.42 -11.66 6.29
CA THR A 55 2.02 -11.90 7.68
C THR A 55 3.13 -11.48 8.63
N GLU A 56 2.77 -11.20 9.89
CA GLU A 56 3.74 -10.82 10.93
C GLU A 56 4.82 -11.89 11.15
N GLU A 57 4.45 -13.17 11.01
CA GLU A 57 5.37 -14.32 11.08
C GLU A 57 6.33 -14.40 9.87
N ASN A 58 5.89 -13.94 8.70
CA ASN A 58 6.68 -13.96 7.46
C ASN A 58 7.38 -12.62 7.20
N LEU A 59 7.30 -11.67 8.15
CA LEU A 59 8.00 -10.42 8.03
C LEU A 59 9.51 -10.71 8.04
N PRO A 60 10.27 -10.34 7.00
CA PRO A 60 11.68 -10.69 6.94
C PRO A 60 12.44 -10.01 8.08
N VAL A 61 12.87 -10.82 9.06
CA VAL A 61 13.73 -10.37 10.17
C VAL A 61 14.91 -9.51 9.71
N PRO A 62 15.59 -9.82 8.58
CA PRO A 62 16.66 -8.96 8.06
C PRO A 62 16.20 -7.54 7.68
N LEU A 63 14.99 -7.39 7.14
CA LEU A 63 14.43 -6.08 6.77
C LEU A 63 14.10 -5.25 8.02
N LEU A 64 13.52 -5.90 9.04
CA LEU A 64 13.21 -5.27 10.33
C LEU A 64 14.49 -4.81 11.05
N ILE A 65 15.52 -5.66 11.07
CA ILE A 65 16.83 -5.34 11.67
C ILE A 65 17.48 -4.19 10.90
N SER A 66 17.51 -4.24 9.57
CA SER A 66 18.07 -3.18 8.73
C SER A 66 17.41 -1.83 9.01
N TRP A 67 16.08 -1.77 9.01
CA TRP A 67 15.34 -0.54 9.32
C TRP A 67 15.64 -0.03 10.73
N ARG A 68 15.66 -0.93 11.73
CA ARG A 68 16.02 -0.58 13.12
C ARG A 68 17.43 -0.03 13.24
N CYS A 69 18.41 -0.61 12.54
CA CYS A 69 19.79 -0.15 12.53
C CYS A 69 19.92 1.24 11.89
N TYR A 70 19.29 1.46 10.73
CA TYR A 70 19.27 2.77 10.07
C TYR A 70 18.62 3.85 10.94
N HIS A 71 17.48 3.55 11.54
CA HIS A 71 16.77 4.48 12.40
C HIS A 71 17.55 4.81 13.70
N ALA A 72 18.22 3.81 14.29
CA ALA A 72 19.11 4.04 15.44
C ALA A 72 20.33 4.89 15.06
N ALA A 73 20.95 4.62 13.90
CA ALA A 73 22.07 5.40 13.40
C ALA A 73 21.68 6.86 13.12
N ALA A 74 20.52 7.09 12.49
CA ALA A 74 19.99 8.43 12.26
C ALA A 74 19.79 9.21 13.58
N ARG A 75 19.21 8.57 14.61
CA ARG A 75 19.07 9.19 15.94
C ARG A 75 20.38 9.46 16.66
N LEU A 76 21.42 8.66 16.40
CA LEU A 76 22.76 8.89 16.96
C LEU A 76 23.50 10.02 16.25
N LEU A 77 23.26 10.22 14.95
CA LEU A 77 23.83 11.30 14.16
C LEU A 77 23.14 12.65 14.43
N ASP A 78 21.87 12.63 14.83
CA ASP A 78 21.09 13.83 15.18
C ASP A 78 21.35 14.33 16.63
N GLN A 79 22.26 13.69 17.38
CA GLN A 79 22.62 14.17 18.72
C GLN A 79 23.61 15.36 18.65
N PRO A 80 23.30 16.50 19.30
CA PRO A 80 24.13 17.71 19.23
C PRO A 80 25.50 17.58 19.93
N GLU A 81 25.72 16.57 20.79
CA GLU A 81 26.90 16.50 21.66
C GLU A 81 28.18 15.91 21.01
N ARG A 82 28.18 15.50 19.74
CA ARG A 82 29.40 14.98 19.08
C ARG A 82 30.12 15.98 18.15
N ARG A 83 29.94 17.29 18.35
CA ARG A 83 30.70 18.33 17.64
C ARG A 83 31.83 18.99 18.45
N GLY A 84 32.03 18.64 19.72
CA GLY A 84 33.10 19.21 20.55
C GLY A 84 33.91 18.14 21.26
N GLY A 85 35.05 17.74 20.71
CA GLY A 85 35.86 16.68 21.34
C GLY A 85 37.12 16.28 20.58
N TYR A 86 37.84 17.24 20.00
CA TYR A 86 39.27 17.10 19.74
C TYR A 86 39.92 18.42 20.15
N ARG A 87 40.43 18.45 21.38
CA ARG A 87 41.42 19.42 21.85
C ARG A 87 42.54 18.62 22.51
#